data_AF-A0A3D0D2Z9-F1
#
_entry.id   AF-A0A3D0D2Z9-F1
#
_cell.length_a   1.000
_cell.length_b   1.000
_cell.length_c   1.000
_cell.angle_alpha   90.00
_cell.angle_beta   90.00
_cell.angle_gamma   90.00
#
_symmetry.space_group_name_H-M   'P 1'
#
loop_
_entity.id
_entity.type
_entity.pdbx_description
1 polymer ?
#
loop_
_entity_poly.entity_id
_entity_poly.type
_entity_poly.pdbx_seq_one_letter_code
_entity_poly.pdbx_strand_id
1 'polypeptide(L)' 'MDESIWHDAEAVDLDALRLSASLSVSQRVARWRAARAFAVALMRARLQRCYPDLSEEQLGLKLLEELARADHLDALI' A
#
# COMPACT_ATOMS: atom_id res chain seq x y z
N MET A 1 3.49 22.79 -29.99
CA MET A 1 3.77 22.32 -28.62
C MET A 1 2.49 21.69 -28.14
N ASP A 2 2.53 20.38 -27.92
CA ASP A 2 1.36 19.58 -27.59
C ASP A 2 1.10 19.68 -26.07
N GLU A 3 -0.01 20.33 -25.71
CA GLU A 3 -0.48 20.54 -24.33
C GLU A 3 -1.21 19.29 -23.76
N SER A 4 -1.15 18.15 -24.45
CA SER A 4 -1.87 16.92 -24.10
C SER A 4 -1.18 16.02 -23.05
N ILE A 5 -0.08 16.45 -22.40
CA ILE A 5 0.72 15.58 -21.52
C ILE A 5 0.18 15.55 -20.06
N TRP A 6 -0.72 16.47 -19.67
CA TRP A 6 -1.09 16.66 -18.25
C TRP A 6 -2.51 16.22 -17.88
N HIS A 7 -3.26 15.60 -18.79
CA HIS A 7 -4.68 15.33 -18.54
C HIS A 7 -4.99 14.12 -17.64
N ASP A 8 -3.98 13.30 -17.29
CA ASP A 8 -4.14 12.10 -16.44
C ASP A 8 -3.44 12.23 -15.08
N ALA A 9 -3.04 13.43 -14.65
CA ALA A 9 -2.65 13.62 -13.26
C ALA A 9 -3.93 13.63 -12.41
N GLU A 10 -4.30 12.46 -11.86
CA GLU A 10 -5.26 12.36 -10.75
C GLU A 10 -5.07 13.55 -9.82
N ALA A 11 -6.13 14.33 -9.62
CA ALA A 11 -6.06 15.60 -8.92
C ALA A 11 -5.31 15.42 -7.59
N VAL A 12 -4.10 15.97 -7.52
CA VAL A 12 -3.27 15.85 -6.33
C VAL A 12 -4.03 16.50 -5.18
N ASP A 13 -4.36 15.73 -4.15
CA ASP A 13 -4.97 16.24 -2.94
C ASP A 13 -3.96 17.12 -2.19
N LEU A 14 -4.02 18.43 -2.49
CA LEU A 14 -3.12 19.43 -1.94
C LEU A 14 -3.27 19.57 -0.42
N ASP A 15 -4.43 19.25 0.13
CA ASP A 15 -4.68 19.32 1.57
C ASP A 15 -4.04 18.13 2.29
N ALA A 16 -4.14 16.93 1.72
CA ALA A 16 -3.38 15.78 2.19
C ALA A 16 -1.86 16.04 2.12
N LEU A 17 -1.40 16.69 1.05
CA LEU A 17 0.01 17.02 0.85
C LEU A 17 0.50 18.03 1.91
N ARG A 18 -0.26 19.11 2.15
CA ARG A 18 0.03 20.10 3.20
C ARG A 18 0.02 19.47 4.60
N LEU A 19 -0.95 18.62 4.89
CA LEU A 19 -1.04 17.91 6.17
C LEU A 19 0.14 16.96 6.38
N SER A 20 0.62 16.31 5.33
CA SER A 20 1.81 15.46 5.42
C SER A 20 3.10 16.28 5.60
N ALA A 21 3.17 17.45 4.97
CA ALA A 21 4.30 18.36 5.07
C ALA A 21 4.41 18.99 6.47
N SER A 22 3.30 19.17 7.18
CA SER A 22 3.29 19.67 8.56
C SER A 22 3.76 18.63 9.60
N LEU A 23 3.89 17.36 9.22
CA LEU A 23 4.39 16.32 10.12
C LEU A 23 5.91 16.35 10.21
N SER A 24 6.45 16.13 11.40
CA SER A 24 7.88 15.85 11.57
C SER A 24 8.27 14.55 10.86
N VAL A 25 9.57 14.34 10.62
CA VAL A 25 10.08 13.08 10.04
C VAL A 25 9.61 11.87 10.85
N SER A 26 9.67 11.93 12.18
CA SER A 26 9.25 10.84 13.05
C SER A 26 7.75 10.56 12.95
N GLN A 27 6.92 11.60 12.86
CA GLN A 27 5.48 11.47 12.67
C GLN A 27 5.13 10.87 11.30
N ARG A 28 5.83 11.28 10.24
CA ARG A 28 5.66 10.67 8.91
C ARG A 28 5.98 9.19 8.96
N VAL A 29 7.13 8.80 9.52
CA VAL A 29 7.52 7.38 9.67
C VAL A 29 6.48 6.59 10.47
N ALA A 30 5.97 7.15 11.57
CA ALA A 30 4.92 6.51 12.36
C ALA A 30 3.64 6.29 11.54
N ARG A 31 3.22 7.30 10.78
CA ARG A 31 2.05 7.22 9.88
C ARG A 31 2.24 6.15 8.79
N TRP A 32 3.41 6.11 8.15
CA TRP A 32 3.73 5.09 7.14
C TRP A 32 3.72 3.67 7.73
N ARG A 33 4.26 3.49 8.94
CA ARG A 33 4.21 2.20 9.64
C ARG A 33 2.78 1.79 9.96
N ALA A 34 1.95 2.71 10.44
CA ALA A 34 0.54 2.44 10.72
C ALA A 34 -0.23 2.06 9.44
N ALA A 35 -0.02 2.79 8.34
CA ALA A 35 -0.62 2.50 7.05
C ALA A 35 -0.20 1.10 6.55
N ARG A 36 1.09 0.76 6.64
CA ARG A 36 1.59 -0.56 6.27
C ARG A 36 0.98 -1.67 7.13
N ALA A 37 0.91 -1.48 8.45
CA ALA A 37 0.30 -2.46 9.34
C ALA A 37 -1.19 -2.68 9.02
N PHE A 38 -1.92 -1.61 8.72
CA PHE A 38 -3.31 -1.68 8.30
C PHE A 38 -3.49 -2.43 6.97
N ALA A 39 -2.69 -2.11 5.95
CA ALA A 39 -2.73 -2.81 4.67
C ALA A 39 -2.46 -4.32 4.82
N VAL A 40 -1.43 -4.68 5.61
CA VAL A 40 -1.11 -6.07 5.94
C VAL A 40 -2.26 -6.79 6.63
N ALA A 41 -2.92 -6.13 7.61
CA ALA A 41 -4.06 -6.70 8.30
C ALA A 41 -5.25 -6.96 7.36
N LEU A 42 -5.54 -6.03 6.45
CA LEU A 42 -6.58 -6.21 5.43
C LEU A 42 -6.26 -7.37 4.48
N MET A 43 -5.02 -7.44 3.98
CA MET A 43 -4.60 -8.54 3.11
C MET A 43 -4.71 -9.88 3.82
N ARG A 44 -4.28 -9.96 5.09
CA ARG A 44 -4.40 -11.18 5.90
C ARG A 44 -5.86 -11.56 6.12
N ALA A 45 -6.73 -10.61 6.47
CA ALA A 45 -8.17 -10.87 6.63
C ALA A 45 -8.82 -11.37 5.33
N ARG A 46 -8.41 -10.83 4.18
CA ARG A 46 -8.83 -11.32 2.87
C ARG A 46 -8.35 -12.76 2.64
N LEU A 47 -7.08 -13.04 2.91
CA LEU A 47 -6.51 -14.39 2.72
C LEU A 47 -7.18 -15.42 3.62
N GLN A 48 -7.47 -15.10 4.88
CA GLN A 48 -8.23 -15.98 5.79
C GLN A 48 -9.59 -16.36 5.22
N ARG A 49 -10.27 -15.42 4.55
CA ARG A 49 -11.57 -15.69 3.91
C ARG A 49 -11.43 -16.55 2.65
N CYS A 50 -10.37 -16.35 1.87
CA CYS A 50 -10.12 -17.11 0.64
C CYS A 50 -9.57 -18.52 0.92
N TYR A 51 -8.86 -18.69 2.03
CA TYR A 51 -8.16 -19.91 2.41
C TYR A 51 -8.45 -20.28 3.87
N PRO A 52 -9.70 -20.65 4.20
CA PRO A 52 -10.12 -20.88 5.59
C PRO A 52 -9.41 -22.07 6.25
N ASP A 53 -8.90 -23.02 5.46
CA ASP A 53 -8.25 -24.24 5.95
C ASP A 53 -6.74 -24.06 6.25
N LEU A 54 -6.17 -22.90 5.90
CA LEU A 54 -4.76 -22.64 6.16
C LEU A 54 -4.52 -22.24 7.61
N SER A 55 -3.46 -22.79 8.20
CA SER A 55 -2.96 -22.35 9.50
C SER A 55 -2.44 -20.90 9.43
N GLU A 56 -2.27 -20.25 10.59
CA GLU A 56 -1.73 -18.89 10.64
C GLU A 56 -0.33 -18.76 10.01
N GLU A 57 0.51 -19.78 10.17
CA GLU A 57 1.84 -19.85 9.57
C GLU A 57 1.74 -19.91 8.03
N GLN A 58 0.85 -20.77 7.52
CA GLN A 58 0.62 -20.92 6.08
C GLN A 58 0.02 -19.65 5.46
N LEU A 59 -0.90 -18.98 6.18
CA LEU A 59 -1.40 -17.67 5.78
C LEU A 59 -0.30 -16.60 5.77
N GLY A 60 0.65 -16.67 6.71
CA GLY A 60 1.84 -15.83 6.72
C GLY A 60 2.71 -16.02 5.49
N LEU A 61 2.99 -17.27 5.12
CA LEU A 61 3.71 -17.59 3.89
C LEU A 61 2.95 -17.13 2.63
N LYS A 62 1.63 -17.34 2.59
CA LYS A 62 0.80 -16.89 1.47
C LYS A 62 0.81 -15.37 1.32
N LEU A 63 0.76 -14.64 2.43
CA LEU A 63 0.87 -13.19 2.42
C LEU A 63 2.22 -12.73 1.82
N LEU A 64 3.34 -13.38 2.16
CA LEU A 64 4.64 -13.07 1.58
C LEU A 64 4.68 -13.34 0.06
N GLU A 65 4.06 -14.43 -0.39
CA GLU A 65 3.93 -14.75 -1.83
C GLU A 65 3.15 -13.65 -2.57
N GLU A 66 2.02 -13.19 -2.02
CA GLU A 66 1.22 -12.12 -2.62
C GLU A 66 1.96 -10.78 -2.64
N LEU A 67 2.71 -10.45 -1.58
CA LEU A 67 3.54 -9.25 -1.53
C LEU A 67 4.67 -9.30 -2.57
N ALA A 68 5.36 -10.44 -2.69
CA ALA A 68 6.40 -10.62 -3.70
C ALA A 68 5.83 -10.48 -5.12
N ARG A 69 4.62 -11.00 -5.37
CA ARG A 69 3.93 -10.83 -6.66
C ARG A 69 3.62 -9.36 -6.95
N ALA A 70 3.24 -8.58 -5.94
CA ALA A 70 2.97 -7.15 -6.09
C ALA A 70 4.24 -6.33 -6.36
N ASP A 71 5.35 -6.62 -5.66
CA ASP A 71 6.64 -5.93 -5.88
C ASP A 71 7.17 -6.15 -7.31
N HIS A 72 6.86 -7.29 -7.94
CA HIS A 72 7.19 -7.54 -9.35
C HIS A 72 6.31 -6.75 -10.34
N LEU A 73 5.14 -6.24 -9.92
CA LEU A 73 4.27 -5.41 -10.73
C LEU A 73 4.83 -3.96 -10.84
N ASP A 74 5.43 -3.45 -9.77
CA ASP A 74 6.10 -2.14 -9.73
C ASP A 74 7.37 -2.09 -10.60
N ALA A 75 7.92 -3.25 -11.01
CA ALA A 75 9.07 -3.34 -11.91
C ALA A 75 8.70 -3.29 -13.40
N LEU A 76 7.40 -3.21 -13.73
CA LEU A 76 6.87 -3.21 -15.10
C LEU A 76 6.09 -1.92 -15.47
N ILE A 77 6.10 -0.92 -14.58
CA ILE A 77 5.55 0.43 -14.78
C ILE A 77 6.69 1.44 -14.58
#